data_AF-A0A848JV04-F1
#
_entry.id   AF-A0A848JV04-F1
#
_cell.length_a   1.000
_cell.length_b   1.000
_cell.length_c   1.000
_cell.angle_alpha   90.00
_cell.angle_beta   90.00
_cell.angle_gamma   90.00
#
_symmetry.space_group_name_H-M   'P 1'
#
loop_
_entity.id
_entity.type
_entity.pdbx_description
1 polymer ?
#
loop_
_entity_poly.entity_id
_entity_poly.type
_entity_poly.pdbx_seq_one_letter_code
_entity_poly.pdbx_strand_id
1 'polypeptide(L)' 'MSIRLQLAAMLFMMIQAVTFFAALLLLLLSPLARDAMTLMPFVVLGSSIISAPLSWWLAPRLRARTWRREGTAELLR' A
#
# COMPACT_ATOMS: atom_id res chain seq x y z
N MET A 1 -5.29 1.05 20.40
CA MET A 1 -4.83 1.02 18.99
C MET A 1 -6.05 1.15 18.09
N SER A 2 -6.11 2.14 17.19
CA SER A 2 -7.27 2.27 16.29
C SER A 2 -7.24 1.15 15.24
N ILE A 3 -8.32 0.39 15.10
CA ILE A 3 -8.46 -0.69 14.08
C ILE A 3 -8.12 -0.17 12.67
N ARG A 4 -8.40 1.12 12.39
CA ARG A 4 -8.04 1.77 11.13
C ARG A 4 -6.52 1.85 10.92
N LEU A 5 -5.76 2.13 11.98
CA LEU A 5 -4.30 2.17 11.93
C LEU A 5 -3.71 0.78 11.69
N GLN A 6 -4.27 -0.25 12.34
CA GLN A 6 -3.81 -1.63 12.17
C GLN A 6 -4.05 -2.13 10.74
N LEU A 7 -5.24 -1.87 10.17
CA LEU A 7 -5.52 -2.17 8.77
C LEU A 7 -4.61 -1.39 7.82
N ALA A 8 -4.40 -0.09 8.06
CA ALA A 8 -3.48 0.72 7.25
C ALA A 8 -2.05 0.19 7.30
N ALA A 9 -1.56 -0.26 8.46
CA ALA A 9 -0.23 -0.83 8.62
C ALA A 9 -0.08 -2.17 7.87
N MET A 10 -1.09 -3.04 7.94
CA MET A 10 -1.09 -4.31 7.18
C MET A 10 -1.08 -4.06 5.66
N LEU A 11 -1.89 -3.12 5.19
CA LEU A 11 -1.96 -2.75 3.77
C LEU A 11 -0.71 -2.01 3.30
N PHE A 12 -0.08 -1.22 4.18
CA PHE A 12 1.14 -0.50 3.86
C PHE A 12 2.23 -1.45 3.37
N MET A 13 2.44 -2.60 4.02
CA MET A 13 3.46 -3.56 3.57
C MET A 13 3.20 -4.07 2.15
N MET A 14 1.94 -4.38 1.81
CA MET A 14 1.57 -4.82 0.46
C MET A 14 1.71 -3.69 -0.58
N ILE A 15 1.15 -2.51 -0.29
CA ILE A 15 1.17 -1.36 -1.19
C ILE A 15 2.61 -0.90 -1.41
N GLN A 16 3.41 -0.86 -0.35
CA GLN A 16 4.83 -0.52 -0.41
C GLN A 16 5.60 -1.45 -1.34
N ALA A 17 5.41 -2.76 -1.22
CA ALA A 17 6.09 -3.73 -2.07
C ALA A 17 5.75 -3.53 -3.56
N VAL A 18 4.47 -3.35 -3.90
CA VAL A 18 4.01 -3.14 -5.29
C VAL A 18 4.54 -1.81 -5.84
N THR A 19 4.45 -0.74 -5.06
CA THR A 19 4.88 0.61 -5.48
C THR A 19 6.39 0.68 -5.65
N PHE A 20 7.14 0.08 -4.72
CA PHE A 20 8.59 -0.05 -4.83
C PHE A 20 8.99 -0.83 -6.08
N PHE A 21 8.36 -1.98 -6.32
CA PHE A 21 8.68 -2.80 -7.48
C PHE A 21 8.37 -2.07 -8.80
N ALA A 22 7.25 -1.35 -8.89
CA ALA A 22 6.91 -0.53 -10.05
C ALA A 22 7.95 0.58 -10.28
N ALA A 23 8.36 1.29 -9.22
CA ALA A 23 9.39 2.33 -9.31
C ALA A 23 10.77 1.77 -9.69
N LEU A 24 11.11 0.58 -9.18
CA LEU A 24 12.33 -0.13 -9.52
C LEU A 24 12.34 -0.58 -10.98
N LEU A 25 11.21 -1.09 -11.50
CA LEU A 25 11.08 -1.37 -12.93
C LEU A 25 11.26 -0.11 -13.78
N LEU A 26 10.61 1.00 -13.42
CA LEU A 26 10.79 2.27 -14.12
C LEU A 26 12.25 2.72 -14.12
N LEU A 27 12.95 2.60 -12.99
CA LEU A 27 14.37 2.94 -12.89
C LEU A 27 15.21 2.07 -13.82
N LEU A 28 15.04 0.75 -13.76
CA LEU A 28 15.89 -0.21 -14.47
C LEU A 28 15.60 -0.30 -15.98
N LEU A 29 14.37 -0.02 -16.41
CA LEU A 29 14.01 0.05 -17.84
C LEU A 29 14.34 1.42 -18.46
N SER A 30 14.65 2.43 -17.65
CA SER A 30 15.04 3.76 -18.12
C SER A 30 16.57 3.87 -18.29
N PRO A 31 17.07 4.89 -19.01
CA PRO A 31 18.50 5.17 -19.09
C PRO A 31 19.15 5.49 -17.73
N LEU A 32 18.35 5.79 -16.68
CA LEU A 32 18.83 6.04 -15.32
C LEU A 32 19.36 4.77 -14.63
N ALA A 33 19.21 3.58 -15.24
CA ALA A 33 19.77 2.33 -14.72
C ALA A 33 21.29 2.39 -14.47
N ARG A 34 22.02 3.28 -15.16
CA ARG A 34 23.47 3.49 -14.94
C ARG A 34 23.78 4.04 -13.55
N ASP A 35 22.90 4.87 -13.03
CA ASP A 35 23.02 5.50 -11.71
C ASP A 35 22.16 4.79 -10.66
N ALA A 36 21.74 3.55 -10.93
CA ALA A 36 20.78 2.83 -10.09
C ALA A 36 21.26 2.68 -8.64
N MET A 37 22.56 2.50 -8.40
CA MET A 37 23.09 2.43 -7.03
C MET A 37 22.92 3.74 -6.26
N THR A 38 23.08 4.88 -6.94
CA THR A 38 22.90 6.22 -6.35
C THR A 38 21.42 6.55 -6.18
N LEU A 39 20.57 6.11 -7.12
CA LEU A 39 19.14 6.40 -7.12
C LEU A 39 18.31 5.45 -6.25
N MET A 40 18.83 4.28 -5.89
CA MET A 40 18.13 3.26 -5.10
C MET A 40 17.54 3.80 -3.78
N PRO A 41 18.30 4.55 -2.95
CA PRO A 41 17.76 5.13 -1.72
C PRO A 41 16.59 6.07 -1.98
N PHE A 42 16.64 6.86 -3.05
CA PHE A 42 15.57 7.76 -3.45
C PHE A 42 14.32 7.00 -3.91
N VAL A 43 14.48 5.89 -4.63
CA VAL A 43 13.36 5.02 -5.01
C VAL A 43 12.68 4.43 -3.79
N VAL A 44 13.45 3.94 -2.81
CA VAL A 44 12.91 3.39 -1.55
C VAL A 44 12.18 4.47 -0.75
N LEU A 45 12.79 5.65 -0.58
CA LEU A 45 12.19 6.77 0.15
C LEU A 45 10.94 7.28 -0.57
N GLY A 46 11.01 7.48 -1.88
CA GLY A 46 9.90 7.93 -2.70
C GLY A 46 8.73 6.95 -2.67
N SER A 47 8.98 5.66 -2.86
CA SER A 47 7.91 4.65 -2.80
C SER A 47 7.30 4.58 -1.41
N SER A 48 8.09 4.70 -0.34
CA SER A 48 7.62 4.72 1.06
C SER A 48 6.70 5.89 1.34
N ILE A 49 7.11 7.09 0.92
CA ILE A 49 6.33 8.32 1.09
C ILE A 49 5.02 8.26 0.30
N ILE A 50 5.01 7.66 -0.89
CA ILE A 50 3.80 7.50 -1.71
C ILE A 50 2.88 6.41 -1.13
N SER A 51 3.44 5.35 -0.57
CA SER A 51 2.67 4.20 -0.08
C SER A 51 1.93 4.46 1.23
N ALA A 52 2.46 5.34 2.09
CA ALA A 52 1.82 5.74 3.34
C ALA A 52 0.43 6.44 3.16
N PRO A 53 0.29 7.48 2.31
CA PRO A 53 -1.00 8.10 2.04
C PRO A 53 -1.94 7.15 1.27
N LEU A 54 -1.40 6.32 0.35
CA LEU A 54 -2.20 5.29 -0.35
C LEU A 54 -2.83 4.31 0.64
N SER A 55 -2.07 3.77 1.58
CA SER A 55 -2.58 2.80 2.56
C SER A 55 -3.64 3.42 3.49
N TRP A 56 -3.45 4.68 3.89
CA TRP A 56 -4.43 5.41 4.70
C TRP A 56 -5.74 5.65 3.94
N TRP A 57 -5.68 5.96 2.65
CA TRP A 57 -6.86 6.20 1.80
C TRP A 57 -7.63 4.91 1.47
N LEU A 58 -6.92 3.78 1.34
CA LEU A 58 -7.52 2.46 1.08
C LEU A 58 -8.16 1.84 2.33
N ALA A 59 -7.60 2.07 3.53
CA ALA A 59 -8.12 1.53 4.79
C ALA A 59 -9.63 1.78 5.05
N PRO A 60 -10.20 2.99 4.88
CA PRO A 60 -11.64 3.21 5.07
C PRO A 60 -12.50 2.53 4.01
N ARG A 61 -12.02 2.39 2.76
CA ARG A 61 -12.77 1.78 1.65
C ARG A 61 -12.99 0.28 1.87
N LEU A 62 -12.01 -0.42 2.44
CA LEU A 62 -12.14 -1.85 2.77
C LEU A 62 -13.08 -2.10 3.94
N ARG A 63 -13.15 -1.16 4.91
CA ARG A 63 -14.04 -1.27 6.07
C ARG A 63 -15.52 -1.20 5.69
N ALA A 64 -15.86 -0.43 4.65
CA ALA A 64 -17.24 -0.23 4.20
C ALA A 64 -17.88 -1.48 3.55
N ARG A 65 -17.08 -2.45 3.09
CA ARG A 65 -17.60 -3.62 2.35
C ARG A 65 -17.92 -4.83 3.25
N THR A 66 -17.21 -5.01 4.35
CA THR A 66 -17.35 -6.22 5.19
C THR A 66 -18.50 -6.13 6.20
N TRP A 67 -18.72 -4.96 6.78
CA TRP A 67 -19.78 -4.76 7.80
C TRP A 67 -21.21 -4.95 7.28
N ARG A 68 -21.44 -4.89 5.97
CA ARG A 68 -22.77 -5.08 5.38
C ARG A 68 -23.17 -6.53 5.16
N ARG A 69 -22.24 -7.48 5.38
CA ARG A 69 -22.50 -8.93 5.18
C ARG A 69 -22.74 -9.71 6.46
N GLU A 70 -22.23 -9.22 7.59
CA GLU A 70 -22.36 -9.95 8.87
C GLU A 70 -23.74 -9.74 9.53
N GLY A 71 -24.41 -8.60 9.28
CA GLY A 71 -25.75 -8.35 9.84
C GLY A 71 -26.91 -9.14 9.23
N THR A 72 -26.70 -9.87 8.11
CA THR A 72 -27.77 -10.64 7.45
C THR A 72 -27.75 -12.13 7.81
N ALA A 73 -26.61 -12.65 8.31
CA ALA A 73 -26.49 -14.06 8.64
C ALA A 73 -27.07 -14.42 10.02
N GLU A 74 -27.16 -13.44 10.93
CA GLU A 74 -27.70 -13.64 12.29
C GLU A 74 -29.24 -13.58 12.33
N LEU A 75 -29.88 -12.98 11.32
CA LEU A 75 -31.35 -12.91 11.19
C LEU A 75 -31.98 -14.15 10.53
N LEU A 76 -31.17 -15.15 10.14
CA LEU A 76 -31.63 -16.40 9.51
C LEU A 76 -31.42 -17.63 10.42
N ARG A 77 -31.14 -17.43 11.71
CA ARG A 77 -31.13 -18.47 12.75
C ARG A 77 -32.22 -18.23 13.76
#